data_AF-A0AAV2LGJ7-F1
#
_entry.id   AF-A0AAV2LGJ7-F1
#
_cell.length_a   1.000
_cell.length_b   1.000
_cell.length_c   1.000
_cell.angle_alpha   90.00
_cell.angle_beta   90.00
_cell.angle_gamma   90.00
#
_symmetry.space_group_name_H-M   'P 1'
#
loop_
_entity.id
_entity.type
_entity.pdbx_description
1 polymer ?
#
loop_
_entity_poly.entity_id
_entity_poly.type
_entity_poly.pdbx_seq_one_letter_code
_entity_poly.pdbx_strand_id
1 'polypeptide(L)'
;MVHDPQTLRASDPQSLSPSEPQTLRASVPQTLRPSEPQTLRASVPQTLRPSEPQSLRPSEPQSLRPSDPQTLRASEPQSLSPSDPQTLRASDPQSLRPSEPQSLRASEPQTLRASDPQSLRPSEPQSLRASDPQSLSPSDPQTLRASEPQSLRPSEPQSLRPSDPQSLRASEPQSLRASDPQSLSPSDPQTLRASEPQSLRPSEPQSLRPSVPQTLRPSEPQNLLLL
;
A
#
# COMPACT_ATOMS: atom_id res chain seq x y z
N MET A 1 -40.95 1.98 24.19
CA MET A 1 -39.66 1.61 23.60
C MET A 1 -38.83 2.87 23.48
N VAL A 2 -37.73 2.95 24.23
CA VAL A 2 -36.83 4.12 24.26
C VAL A 2 -35.91 3.99 23.04
N HIS A 3 -35.95 4.96 22.12
CA HIS A 3 -34.88 5.11 21.13
C HIS A 3 -33.63 5.55 21.90
N ASP A 4 -32.61 4.69 21.94
CA ASP A 4 -31.30 5.06 22.44
C ASP A 4 -30.71 6.10 21.46
N PRO A 5 -30.47 7.36 21.86
CA PRO A 5 -30.04 8.44 20.96
C PRO A 5 -28.64 8.23 20.35
N GLN A 6 -27.98 7.11 20.68
CA GLN A 6 -26.57 6.87 20.38
C GLN A 6 -26.35 5.98 19.12
N THR A 7 -27.36 5.24 18.66
CA THR A 7 -27.19 4.27 17.55
C THR A 7 -28.21 4.48 16.43
N LEU A 8 -27.71 4.82 15.24
CA LEU A 8 -28.49 4.88 14.01
C LEU A 8 -28.37 3.57 13.24
N ARG A 9 -29.53 2.99 12.87
CA ARG A 9 -29.62 1.78 12.06
C ARG A 9 -30.50 2.04 10.85
N ALA A 10 -30.03 1.69 9.67
CA ALA A 10 -30.80 1.79 8.45
C ALA A 10 -30.59 0.58 7.54
N SER A 11 -31.66 0.17 6.89
CA SER A 11 -31.66 -0.85 5.84
C SER A 11 -32.15 -0.19 4.56
N ASP A 12 -31.39 -0.35 3.49
CA ASP A 12 -31.69 0.17 2.15
C ASP A 12 -31.96 1.68 2.04
N PRO A 13 -31.27 2.57 2.79
CA PRO A 13 -31.51 4.00 2.65
C PRO A 13 -30.94 4.52 1.32
N GLN A 14 -31.70 5.38 0.66
CA GLN A 14 -31.20 6.09 -0.53
C GLN A 14 -30.04 7.04 -0.17
N SER A 15 -30.15 7.77 0.93
CA SER A 15 -29.09 8.66 1.39
C SER A 15 -29.17 8.87 2.90
N LEU A 16 -28.02 8.84 3.58
CA LEU A 16 -27.91 9.27 4.98
C LEU A 16 -26.67 10.12 5.17
N SER A 17 -26.83 11.20 5.95
CA SER A 17 -25.76 12.13 6.29
C SER A 17 -25.87 12.56 7.77
N PRO A 18 -25.86 11.63 8.74
CA PRO A 18 -25.93 12.00 10.15
C PRO A 18 -24.62 12.64 10.62
N SER A 19 -24.73 13.61 11.52
CA SER A 19 -23.59 14.22 12.20
C SER A 19 -23.42 13.61 13.58
N GLU A 20 -22.17 13.30 13.94
CA GLU A 20 -21.75 12.82 15.26
C GLU A 20 -22.51 11.58 15.81
N PRO A 21 -22.89 10.56 15.00
CA PRO A 21 -23.49 9.38 15.58
C PRO A 21 -22.42 8.57 16.32
N GLN A 22 -22.68 8.13 17.55
CA GLN A 22 -21.74 7.20 18.19
C GLN A 22 -21.63 5.91 17.38
N THR A 23 -22.77 5.35 16.96
CA THR A 23 -22.77 4.18 16.07
C THR A 23 -23.72 4.39 14.90
N LEU A 24 -23.21 4.22 13.69
CA LEU A 24 -24.02 4.09 12.47
C LEU A 24 -23.83 2.71 11.87
N ARG A 25 -24.95 2.01 11.66
CA ARG A 25 -25.02 0.72 10.96
C ARG A 25 -25.95 0.83 9.77
N ALA A 26 -25.45 0.54 8.59
CA ALA A 26 -26.24 0.55 7.38
C ALA A 26 -26.05 -0.73 6.57
N SER A 27 -27.15 -1.23 6.01
CA SER A 27 -27.14 -2.31 5.03
C SER A 27 -27.63 -1.78 3.70
N VAL A 28 -26.87 -2.03 2.63
CA VAL A 28 -27.18 -1.68 1.23
C VAL A 28 -27.57 -0.20 1.01
N PRO A 29 -26.87 0.79 1.60
CA PRO A 29 -27.18 2.19 1.33
C PRO A 29 -26.69 2.58 -0.07
N GLN A 30 -27.45 3.41 -0.79
CA GLN A 30 -26.94 4.01 -2.03
C GLN A 30 -25.83 5.04 -1.71
N THR A 31 -26.09 5.97 -0.79
CA THR A 31 -25.07 6.95 -0.36
C THR A 31 -25.04 7.12 1.15
N LEU A 32 -23.84 7.12 1.72
CA LEU A 32 -23.59 7.46 3.12
C LEU A 32 -22.49 8.53 3.24
N ARG A 33 -22.81 9.59 3.98
CA ARG A 33 -21.93 10.73 4.25
C ARG A 33 -21.97 11.16 5.73
N PRO A 34 -21.73 10.26 6.69
CA PRO A 34 -21.73 10.67 8.10
C PRO A 34 -20.49 11.50 8.43
N SER A 35 -20.66 12.49 9.30
CA SER A 35 -19.56 13.25 9.88
C SER A 35 -19.28 12.78 11.29
N GLU A 36 -18.00 12.59 11.62
CA GLU A 36 -17.51 12.25 12.97
C GLU A 36 -18.18 11.03 13.65
N PRO A 37 -18.46 9.91 12.95
CA PRO A 37 -19.01 8.75 13.62
C PRO A 37 -17.93 8.08 14.49
N GLN A 38 -18.24 7.73 15.75
CA GLN A 38 -17.29 6.90 16.51
C GLN A 38 -17.14 5.51 15.87
N THR A 39 -18.25 4.92 15.42
CA THR A 39 -18.22 3.66 14.69
C THR A 39 -19.17 3.68 13.50
N LEU A 40 -18.65 3.37 12.32
CA LEU A 40 -19.41 3.17 11.10
C LEU A 40 -19.23 1.75 10.56
N ARG A 41 -20.33 1.03 10.41
CA ARG A 41 -20.39 -0.28 9.72
C ARG A 41 -21.38 -0.19 8.57
N ALA A 42 -20.91 -0.49 7.37
CA ALA A 42 -21.73 -0.46 6.17
C ALA A 42 -21.52 -1.75 5.37
N SER A 43 -22.59 -2.43 4.99
CA SER A 43 -22.51 -3.59 4.11
C SER A 43 -23.05 -3.21 2.73
N VAL A 44 -22.29 -3.47 1.68
CA VAL A 44 -22.66 -3.23 0.28
C VAL A 44 -23.08 -1.77 -0.03
N PRO A 45 -22.38 -0.72 0.46
CA PRO A 45 -22.71 0.65 0.07
C PRO A 45 -22.28 0.92 -1.38
N GLN A 46 -23.11 1.63 -2.15
CA GLN A 46 -22.67 2.10 -3.47
C GLN A 46 -21.62 3.23 -3.31
N THR A 47 -21.88 4.22 -2.47
CA THR A 47 -20.92 5.28 -2.13
C THR A 47 -20.85 5.51 -0.63
N LEU A 48 -19.63 5.48 -0.09
CA LEU A 48 -19.34 5.73 1.32
C LEU A 48 -18.25 6.82 1.45
N ARG A 49 -18.63 7.97 2.02
CA ARG A 49 -17.78 9.17 2.18
C ARG A 49 -17.89 9.75 3.60
N PRO A 50 -17.45 9.02 4.64
CA PRO A 50 -17.46 9.54 5.99
C PRO A 50 -16.29 10.49 6.22
N SER A 51 -16.51 11.50 7.05
CA SER A 51 -15.45 12.38 7.53
C SER A 51 -15.11 12.03 8.97
N GLU A 52 -13.81 11.94 9.28
CA GLU A 52 -13.27 11.76 10.65
C GLU A 52 -13.86 10.58 11.45
N PRO A 53 -14.07 9.38 10.87
CA PRO A 53 -14.57 8.25 11.64
C PRO A 53 -13.47 7.71 12.57
N GLN A 54 -13.80 7.43 13.84
CA GLN A 54 -12.86 6.75 14.73
C GLN A 54 -12.64 5.28 14.28
N SER A 55 -13.72 4.58 13.92
CA SER A 55 -13.64 3.23 13.36
C SER A 55 -14.59 3.06 12.17
N LEU A 56 -14.01 2.78 11.00
CA LEU A 56 -14.74 2.54 9.75
C LEU A 56 -14.56 1.10 9.27
N ARG A 57 -15.66 0.37 9.14
CA ARG A 57 -15.70 -1.06 8.78
C ARG A 57 -16.72 -1.37 7.67
N PRO A 58 -16.42 -1.02 6.42
CA PRO A 58 -17.26 -1.36 5.27
C PRO A 58 -16.89 -2.72 4.66
N SER A 59 -17.91 -3.40 4.17
CA SER A 59 -17.80 -4.63 3.38
C SER A 59 -18.40 -4.38 1.99
N GLU A 60 -17.68 -4.78 0.94
CA GLU A 60 -18.09 -4.69 -0.46
C GLU A 60 -18.56 -3.30 -0.95
N PRO A 61 -17.89 -2.18 -0.59
CA PRO A 61 -18.27 -0.88 -1.13
C PRO A 61 -17.88 -0.77 -2.61
N GLN A 62 -18.75 -0.19 -3.44
CA GLN A 62 -18.36 0.17 -4.81
C GLN A 62 -17.37 1.34 -4.81
N SER A 63 -17.64 2.37 -4.01
CA SER A 63 -16.75 3.53 -3.85
C SER A 63 -16.62 3.93 -2.38
N LEU A 64 -15.39 3.91 -1.86
CA LEU A 64 -15.07 4.25 -0.49
C LEU A 64 -14.00 5.35 -0.44
N ARG A 65 -14.40 6.52 0.04
CA ARG A 65 -13.56 7.73 0.11
C ARG A 65 -13.70 8.43 1.47
N PRO A 66 -13.17 7.84 2.55
CA PRO A 66 -13.16 8.47 3.86
C PRO A 66 -12.04 9.49 3.97
N SER A 67 -12.29 10.53 4.77
CA SER A 67 -11.27 11.50 5.20
C SER A 67 -10.93 11.24 6.66
N ASP A 68 -9.64 11.23 6.99
CA ASP A 68 -9.10 11.19 8.35
C ASP A 68 -9.61 10.03 9.25
N PRO A 69 -9.74 8.78 8.77
CA PRO A 69 -10.15 7.68 9.63
C PRO A 69 -9.02 7.29 10.59
N GLN A 70 -9.32 7.22 11.90
CA GLN A 70 -8.36 6.66 12.86
C GLN A 70 -8.10 5.17 12.59
N THR A 71 -9.15 4.42 12.26
CA THR A 71 -9.01 3.03 11.81
C THR A 71 -9.96 2.74 10.67
N LEU A 72 -9.40 2.28 9.55
CA LEU A 72 -10.13 1.78 8.40
C LEU A 72 -9.85 0.30 8.16
N ARG A 73 -10.89 -0.52 8.20
CA ARG A 73 -10.85 -1.94 7.84
C ARG A 73 -11.88 -2.21 6.76
N ALA A 74 -11.44 -2.28 5.52
CA ALA A 74 -12.29 -2.52 4.36
C ALA A 74 -12.05 -3.93 3.81
N SER A 75 -13.13 -4.59 3.38
CA SER A 75 -13.09 -5.88 2.70
C SER A 75 -13.76 -5.74 1.33
N GLU A 76 -13.09 -6.22 0.29
CA GLU A 76 -13.57 -6.29 -1.10
C GLU A 76 -14.09 -4.96 -1.71
N PRO A 77 -13.42 -3.81 -1.50
CA PRO A 77 -13.83 -2.57 -2.16
C PRO A 77 -13.48 -2.60 -3.66
N GLN A 78 -14.40 -2.16 -4.52
CA GLN A 78 -14.06 -1.92 -5.93
C GLN A 78 -13.08 -0.73 -6.04
N SER A 79 -13.37 0.37 -5.35
CA SER A 79 -12.46 1.52 -5.27
C SER A 79 -12.34 2.02 -3.83
N LEU A 80 -11.13 2.04 -3.32
CA LEU A 80 -10.78 2.57 -1.99
C LEU A 80 -9.76 3.70 -2.12
N SER A 81 -10.13 4.91 -1.72
CA SER A 81 -9.24 6.08 -1.74
C SER A 81 -9.38 6.91 -0.45
N PRO A 82 -8.80 6.44 0.67
CA PRO A 82 -8.80 7.17 1.93
C PRO A 82 -7.73 8.26 1.93
N SER A 83 -8.03 9.38 2.55
CA SER A 83 -7.05 10.42 2.92
C SER A 83 -6.70 10.28 4.39
N ASP A 84 -5.40 10.35 4.70
CA ASP A 84 -4.87 10.46 6.06
C ASP A 84 -5.31 9.36 7.07
N PRO A 85 -5.39 8.07 6.69
CA PRO A 85 -5.72 7.03 7.65
C PRO A 85 -4.55 6.79 8.61
N GLN A 86 -4.82 6.82 9.92
CA GLN A 86 -3.83 6.40 10.92
C GLN A 86 -3.54 4.89 10.81
N THR A 87 -4.57 4.08 10.58
CA THR A 87 -4.41 2.65 10.29
C THR A 87 -5.35 2.23 9.17
N LEU A 88 -4.78 1.70 8.10
CA LEU A 88 -5.50 1.14 6.96
C LEU A 88 -5.22 -0.37 6.84
N ARG A 89 -6.30 -1.15 6.88
CA ARG A 89 -6.30 -2.57 6.51
C ARG A 89 -7.32 -2.79 5.40
N ALA A 90 -6.86 -3.33 4.28
CA ALA A 90 -7.70 -3.66 3.15
C ALA A 90 -7.46 -5.11 2.71
N SER A 91 -8.55 -5.83 2.45
CA SER A 91 -8.50 -7.15 1.81
C SER A 91 -9.17 -7.04 0.44
N ASP A 92 -8.52 -7.57 -0.57
CA ASP A 92 -9.02 -7.79 -1.93
C ASP A 92 -9.57 -6.54 -2.64
N PRO A 93 -8.92 -5.35 -2.54
CA PRO A 93 -9.38 -4.18 -3.29
C PRO A 93 -9.04 -4.31 -4.78
N GLN A 94 -9.98 -3.97 -5.66
CA GLN A 94 -9.66 -3.83 -7.09
C GLN A 94 -8.74 -2.62 -7.33
N SER A 95 -9.02 -1.49 -6.68
CA SER A 95 -8.15 -0.31 -6.70
C SER A 95 -8.00 0.30 -5.32
N LEU A 96 -6.77 0.34 -4.81
CA LEU A 96 -6.40 0.95 -3.53
C LEU A 96 -5.49 2.17 -3.76
N ARG A 97 -5.98 3.36 -3.39
CA ARG A 97 -5.33 4.66 -3.62
C ARG A 97 -5.30 5.54 -2.36
N PRO A 98 -4.58 5.14 -1.31
CA PRO A 98 -4.44 5.92 -0.09
C PRO A 98 -3.44 7.06 -0.26
N SER A 99 -3.74 8.20 0.36
CA SER A 99 -2.80 9.30 0.56
C SER A 99 -2.42 9.36 2.04
N GLU A 100 -1.13 9.54 2.32
CA GLU A 100 -0.57 9.81 3.65
C GLU A 100 -0.96 8.79 4.76
N PRO A 101 -1.04 7.46 4.48
CA PRO A 101 -1.33 6.51 5.54
C PRO A 101 -0.15 6.39 6.51
N GLN A 102 -0.41 6.45 7.82
CA GLN A 102 0.62 6.16 8.82
C GLN A 102 0.98 4.67 8.82
N SER A 103 -0.02 3.79 8.73
CA SER A 103 0.22 2.36 8.55
C SER A 103 -0.77 1.75 7.58
N LEU A 104 -0.24 1.09 6.55
CA LEU A 104 -1.03 0.35 5.57
C LEU A 104 -0.64 -1.13 5.54
N ARG A 105 -1.65 -1.98 5.64
CA ARG A 105 -1.57 -3.41 5.30
C ARG A 105 -2.66 -3.73 4.28
N ALA A 106 -2.26 -4.30 3.15
CA ALA A 106 -3.19 -4.73 2.11
C ALA A 106 -2.88 -6.17 1.73
N SER A 107 -3.92 -6.96 1.52
CA SER A 107 -3.82 -8.32 0.96
C SER A 107 -4.48 -8.32 -0.41
N GLU A 108 -3.78 -8.91 -1.39
CA GLU A 108 -4.26 -9.17 -2.75
C GLU A 108 -4.86 -7.96 -3.50
N PRO A 109 -4.28 -6.74 -3.44
CA PRO A 109 -4.79 -5.64 -4.25
C PRO A 109 -4.45 -5.86 -5.73
N GLN A 110 -5.43 -5.72 -6.62
CA GLN A 110 -5.16 -5.71 -8.07
C GLN A 110 -4.31 -4.50 -8.46
N THR A 111 -4.61 -3.33 -7.88
CA THR A 111 -3.77 -2.13 -8.02
C THR A 111 -3.66 -1.40 -6.69
N LEU A 112 -2.43 -1.16 -6.25
CA LEU A 112 -2.10 -0.33 -5.10
C LEU A 112 -1.24 0.85 -5.55
N ARG A 113 -1.72 2.07 -5.31
CA ARG A 113 -1.00 3.33 -5.55
C ARG A 113 -1.02 4.16 -4.28
N ALA A 114 0.08 4.17 -3.54
CA ALA A 114 0.20 4.91 -2.28
C ALA A 114 1.11 6.13 -2.46
N SER A 115 0.73 7.25 -1.86
CA SER A 115 1.55 8.45 -1.75
C SER A 115 1.87 8.72 -0.28
N ASP A 116 3.14 9.01 0.00
CA ASP A 116 3.65 9.44 1.31
C ASP A 116 3.33 8.50 2.50
N PRO A 117 3.36 7.16 2.36
CA PRO A 117 3.08 6.28 3.49
C PRO A 117 4.26 6.25 4.48
N GLN A 118 3.97 6.29 5.78
CA GLN A 118 5.02 6.03 6.79
C GLN A 118 5.40 4.55 6.80
N SER A 119 4.42 3.64 6.74
CA SER A 119 4.69 2.20 6.63
C SER A 119 3.71 1.51 5.69
N LEU A 120 4.26 0.81 4.69
CA LEU A 120 3.50 0.09 3.67
C LEU A 120 3.91 -1.39 3.61
N ARG A 121 2.97 -2.28 3.95
CA ARG A 121 3.17 -3.74 3.98
C ARG A 121 2.07 -4.49 3.20
N PRO A 122 2.09 -4.45 1.86
CA PRO A 122 1.14 -5.19 1.04
C PRO A 122 1.65 -6.60 0.74
N SER A 123 0.74 -7.55 0.66
CA SER A 123 0.98 -8.93 0.24
C SER A 123 0.28 -9.18 -1.08
N GLU A 124 1.00 -9.80 -2.02
CA GLU A 124 0.52 -10.26 -3.33
C GLU A 124 -0.16 -9.17 -4.20
N PRO A 125 0.37 -7.93 -4.29
CA PRO A 125 -0.17 -6.94 -5.21
C PRO A 125 0.16 -7.31 -6.67
N GLN A 126 -0.84 -7.27 -7.56
CA GLN A 126 -0.58 -7.39 -9.00
C GLN A 126 0.21 -6.17 -9.52
N SER A 127 -0.16 -4.96 -9.07
CA SER A 127 0.59 -3.75 -9.36
C SER A 127 0.73 -2.87 -8.13
N LEU A 128 1.97 -2.58 -7.74
CA LEU A 128 2.31 -1.69 -6.65
C LEU A 128 3.11 -0.49 -7.16
N ARG A 129 2.58 0.71 -6.91
CA ARG A 129 3.29 1.98 -7.06
C ARG A 129 3.28 2.72 -5.74
N ALA A 130 4.45 3.11 -5.27
CA ALA A 130 4.61 3.92 -4.06
C ALA A 130 5.50 5.12 -4.36
N SER A 131 5.07 6.29 -3.90
CA SER A 131 5.87 7.52 -3.89
C SER A 131 6.19 7.86 -2.44
N ASP A 132 7.46 8.18 -2.18
CA ASP A 132 7.95 8.71 -0.91
C ASP A 132 7.64 7.87 0.35
N PRO A 133 7.71 6.52 0.32
CA PRO A 133 7.48 5.74 1.53
C PRO A 133 8.67 5.84 2.49
N GLN A 134 8.41 6.06 3.77
CA GLN A 134 9.45 5.89 4.80
C GLN A 134 9.87 4.42 4.93
N SER A 135 8.90 3.50 4.92
CA SER A 135 9.17 2.07 4.94
C SER A 135 8.22 1.32 4.00
N LEU A 136 8.79 0.57 3.07
CA LEU A 136 8.07 -0.27 2.12
C LEU A 136 8.58 -1.72 2.19
N SER A 137 7.71 -2.64 2.60
CA SER A 137 8.05 -4.08 2.71
C SER A 137 6.95 -4.94 2.08
N PRO A 138 6.86 -5.00 0.73
CA PRO A 138 5.90 -5.84 0.04
C PRO A 138 6.38 -7.30 -0.06
N SER A 139 5.43 -8.21 -0.01
CA SER A 139 5.62 -9.63 -0.31
C SER A 139 4.97 -9.95 -1.65
N ASP A 140 5.70 -10.66 -2.51
CA ASP A 140 5.25 -11.28 -3.76
C ASP A 140 4.56 -10.33 -4.75
N PRO A 141 5.07 -9.10 -4.98
CA PRO A 141 4.49 -8.22 -5.98
C PRO A 141 4.82 -8.70 -7.40
N GLN A 142 3.82 -8.78 -8.28
CA GLN A 142 4.06 -9.00 -9.71
C GLN A 142 4.82 -7.82 -10.33
N THR A 143 4.46 -6.60 -9.96
CA THR A 143 5.23 -5.40 -10.35
C THR A 143 5.30 -4.41 -9.20
N LEU A 144 6.52 -4.05 -8.80
CA LEU A 144 6.81 -2.99 -7.83
C LEU A 144 7.56 -1.84 -8.50
N ARG A 145 6.99 -0.64 -8.42
CA ARG A 145 7.66 0.64 -8.70
C ARG A 145 7.63 1.49 -7.44
N ALA A 146 8.79 1.96 -7.02
CA ALA A 146 8.91 2.82 -5.86
C ALA A 146 9.78 4.04 -6.22
N SER A 147 9.32 5.23 -5.89
CA SER A 147 10.10 6.46 -6.01
C SER A 147 10.48 6.94 -4.61
N GLU A 148 11.75 7.26 -4.42
CA GLU A 148 12.31 7.90 -3.22
C GLU A 148 12.01 7.17 -1.89
N PRO A 149 12.05 5.83 -1.81
CA PRO A 149 11.84 5.14 -0.54
C PRO A 149 13.04 5.32 0.41
N GLN A 150 12.78 5.61 1.68
CA GLN A 150 13.85 5.62 2.69
C GLN A 150 14.32 4.18 2.98
N SER A 151 13.41 3.24 3.17
CA SER A 151 13.73 1.81 3.29
C SER A 151 12.82 0.96 2.42
N LEU A 152 13.41 0.19 1.51
CA LEU A 152 12.72 -0.73 0.61
C LEU A 152 13.20 -2.16 0.85
N ARG A 153 12.26 -3.03 1.26
CA ARG A 153 12.50 -4.44 1.62
C ARG A 153 11.51 -5.42 0.96
N PRO A 154 11.52 -5.53 -0.38
CA PRO A 154 10.64 -6.45 -1.10
C PRO A 154 11.15 -7.90 -1.00
N SER A 155 10.22 -8.83 -0.91
CA SER A 155 10.47 -10.27 -1.04
C SER A 155 9.78 -10.79 -2.30
N GLU A 156 10.50 -11.61 -3.07
CA GLU A 156 10.02 -12.32 -4.27
C GLU A 156 9.30 -11.45 -5.34
N PRO A 157 9.77 -10.23 -5.67
CA PRO A 157 9.14 -9.45 -6.73
C PRO A 157 9.47 -10.04 -8.11
N GLN A 158 8.45 -10.17 -8.98
CA GLN A 158 8.69 -10.53 -10.39
C GLN A 158 9.41 -9.38 -11.13
N SER A 159 8.94 -8.14 -10.99
CA SER A 159 9.63 -6.95 -11.51
C SER A 159 9.74 -5.87 -10.45
N LEU A 160 10.98 -5.53 -10.08
CA LEU A 160 11.33 -4.51 -9.11
C LEU A 160 12.04 -3.31 -9.77
N ARG A 161 11.45 -2.13 -9.66
CA ARG A 161 11.93 -0.89 -10.29
C ARG A 161 11.92 0.31 -9.33
N PRO A 162 12.87 0.38 -8.38
CA PRO A 162 13.03 1.55 -7.52
C PRO A 162 13.86 2.65 -8.19
N SER A 163 13.50 3.89 -7.88
CA SER A 163 14.26 5.11 -8.17
C SER A 163 14.61 5.78 -6.85
N ASP A 164 15.88 6.16 -6.69
CA ASP A 164 16.40 6.94 -5.55
C ASP A 164 16.17 6.32 -4.15
N PRO A 165 16.30 4.98 -3.95
CA PRO A 165 16.16 4.43 -2.61
C PRO A 165 17.37 4.79 -1.74
N GLN A 166 17.12 5.23 -0.49
CA GLN A 166 18.21 5.37 0.49
C GLN A 166 18.75 3.99 0.89
N SER A 167 17.88 3.01 1.09
CA SER A 167 18.30 1.62 1.31
C SER A 167 17.38 0.63 0.62
N LEU A 168 17.94 -0.22 -0.25
CA LEU A 168 17.27 -1.35 -0.87
C LEU A 168 17.89 -2.68 -0.40
N ARG A 169 17.07 -3.53 0.20
CA ARG A 169 17.37 -4.94 0.49
C ARG A 169 16.29 -5.81 -0.13
N ALA A 170 16.57 -6.39 -1.30
CA ALA A 170 15.62 -7.23 -2.01
C ALA A 170 16.02 -8.70 -1.88
N SER A 171 15.04 -9.57 -1.67
CA SER A 171 15.23 -11.03 -1.69
C SER A 171 14.56 -11.61 -2.92
N GLU A 172 15.30 -12.44 -3.67
CA GLU A 172 14.83 -13.24 -4.79
C GLU A 172 14.05 -12.48 -5.89
N PRO A 173 14.48 -11.27 -6.33
CA PRO A 173 13.82 -10.61 -7.44
C PRO A 173 14.11 -11.34 -8.77
N GLN A 174 13.08 -11.62 -9.57
CA GLN A 174 13.29 -12.12 -10.94
C GLN A 174 13.95 -11.03 -11.80
N SER A 175 13.48 -9.78 -11.68
CA SER A 175 14.15 -8.64 -12.30
C SER A 175 14.23 -7.44 -11.39
N LEU A 176 15.45 -6.94 -11.19
CA LEU A 176 15.74 -5.73 -10.43
C LEU A 176 16.42 -4.70 -11.34
N ARG A 177 15.75 -3.56 -11.56
CA ARG A 177 16.32 -2.37 -12.19
C ARG A 177 16.26 -1.19 -11.23
N ALA A 178 17.37 -0.91 -10.55
CA ALA A 178 17.49 0.21 -9.62
C ALA A 178 18.20 1.40 -10.29
N SER A 179 17.69 2.60 -10.03
CA SER A 179 18.33 3.88 -10.38
C SER A 179 18.72 4.61 -9.09
N ASP A 180 19.98 5.03 -9.05
CA ASP A 180 20.57 5.96 -8.08
C ASP A 180 20.40 5.57 -6.59
N PRO A 181 20.57 4.28 -6.21
CA PRO A 181 20.45 3.87 -4.81
C PRO A 181 21.67 4.32 -3.99
N GLN A 182 21.44 4.82 -2.78
CA GLN A 182 22.54 5.03 -1.82
C GLN A 182 23.11 3.69 -1.34
N SER A 183 22.24 2.73 -1.01
CA SER A 183 22.66 1.38 -0.64
C SER A 183 21.80 0.32 -1.30
N LEU A 184 22.45 -0.58 -2.03
CA LEU A 184 21.80 -1.66 -2.78
C LEU A 184 22.37 -3.02 -2.37
N SER A 185 21.57 -3.85 -1.71
CA SER A 185 21.95 -5.19 -1.24
C SER A 185 20.91 -6.26 -1.63
N PRO A 186 20.86 -6.68 -2.91
CA PRO A 186 19.97 -7.75 -3.36
C PRO A 186 20.58 -9.14 -3.09
N SER A 187 19.73 -10.10 -2.77
CA SER A 187 20.06 -11.53 -2.67
C SER A 187 19.32 -12.29 -3.75
N ASP A 188 20.02 -13.19 -4.45
CA ASP A 188 19.49 -14.11 -5.46
C ASP A 188 18.71 -13.45 -6.62
N PRO A 189 19.13 -12.29 -7.16
CA PRO A 189 18.46 -11.74 -8.33
C PRO A 189 18.77 -12.58 -9.58
N GLN A 190 17.73 -12.96 -10.35
CA GLN A 190 17.98 -13.56 -11.68
C GLN A 190 18.62 -12.50 -12.60
N THR A 191 18.07 -11.28 -12.59
CA THR A 191 18.64 -10.15 -13.34
C THR A 191 18.77 -8.92 -12.47
N LEU A 192 19.98 -8.33 -12.43
CA LEU A 192 20.28 -7.11 -11.71
C LEU A 192 20.88 -6.06 -12.64
N ARG A 193 20.18 -4.94 -12.78
CA ARG A 193 20.66 -3.71 -13.42
C ARG A 193 20.65 -2.59 -12.39
N ALA A 194 21.81 -1.96 -12.19
CA ALA A 194 21.96 -0.85 -11.24
C ALA A 194 22.63 0.33 -11.93
N SER A 195 21.97 1.48 -11.97
CA SER A 195 22.53 2.74 -12.45
C SER A 195 22.99 3.56 -11.24
N GLU A 196 24.24 4.02 -11.28
CA GLU A 196 24.88 4.92 -10.31
C GLU A 196 24.69 4.59 -8.81
N PRO A 197 24.79 3.31 -8.38
CA PRO A 197 24.73 2.98 -6.96
C PRO A 197 25.95 3.53 -6.20
N GLN A 198 25.73 4.17 -5.05
CA GLN A 198 26.84 4.55 -4.17
C GLN A 198 27.50 3.29 -3.57
N SER A 199 26.68 2.39 -3.02
CA SER A 199 27.14 1.09 -2.52
C SER A 199 26.33 -0.07 -3.11
N LEU A 200 27.01 -1.04 -3.71
CA LEU A 200 26.44 -2.23 -4.31
C LEU A 200 27.02 -3.51 -3.67
N ARG A 201 26.15 -4.32 -3.04
CA ARG A 201 26.48 -5.56 -2.32
C ARG A 201 25.55 -6.71 -2.73
N PRO A 202 25.67 -7.24 -3.96
CA PRO A 202 24.84 -8.35 -4.41
C PRO A 202 25.34 -9.69 -3.84
N SER A 203 24.42 -10.58 -3.53
CA SER A 203 24.70 -12.00 -3.25
C SER A 203 24.04 -12.86 -4.33
N GLU A 204 24.82 -13.79 -4.90
CA GLU A 204 24.37 -14.79 -5.89
C GLU A 204 23.52 -14.26 -7.08
N PRO A 205 23.90 -13.15 -7.75
CA PRO A 205 23.20 -12.73 -8.96
C PRO A 205 23.48 -13.69 -10.12
N GLN A 206 22.45 -14.11 -10.86
CA GLN A 206 22.70 -14.86 -12.11
C GLN A 206 23.23 -13.96 -13.23
N SER A 207 22.73 -12.72 -13.32
CA SER A 207 23.21 -11.72 -14.27
C SER A 207 23.33 -10.35 -13.59
N LEU A 208 24.54 -9.79 -13.61
CA LEU A 208 24.86 -8.50 -12.98
C LEU A 208 25.32 -7.47 -14.03
N ARG A 209 24.68 -6.29 -14.05
CA ARG A 209 24.99 -5.15 -14.95
C ARG A 209 24.95 -3.81 -14.21
N PRO A 210 26.02 -3.40 -13.50
CA PRO A 210 26.10 -2.12 -12.82
C PRO A 210 26.80 -1.06 -13.67
N SER A 211 26.35 0.19 -13.60
CA SER A 211 27.12 1.35 -14.08
C SER A 211 27.92 1.94 -12.90
N VAL A 212 29.25 1.94 -13.02
CA VAL A 212 30.26 2.55 -12.11
C VAL A 212 29.79 2.78 -10.65
N PRO A 213 29.72 1.74 -9.80
CA PRO A 213 29.50 1.92 -8.36
C PRO A 213 30.68 2.65 -7.70
N GLN A 214 30.43 3.49 -6.68
CA GLN A 214 31.54 3.97 -5.84
C GLN A 214 32.16 2.83 -5.02
N THR A 215 31.32 1.90 -4.54
CA THR A 215 31.78 0.69 -3.85
C THR A 215 31.02 -0.53 -4.34
N LEU A 216 31.76 -1.55 -4.80
CA LEU A 216 31.24 -2.86 -5.20
C LEU A 216 31.83 -3.96 -4.31
N ARG A 217 30.98 -4.74 -3.64
CA ARG A 217 31.38 -5.87 -2.78
C ARG A 217 30.44 -7.06 -2.97
N PRO A 218 30.65 -7.90 -4.00
CA PRO A 218 29.87 -9.12 -4.21
C PRO A 218 30.28 -10.22 -3.21
N SER A 219 29.32 -11.05 -2.79
CA SER A 219 29.59 -12.20 -1.90
C SER A 219 30.26 -13.37 -2.63
N GLU A 220 29.97 -13.57 -3.93
CA GLU A 220 30.60 -14.58 -4.79
C GLU A 220 30.90 -14.05 -6.21
N PRO A 221 32.03 -14.40 -6.84
CA PRO A 221 32.40 -13.93 -8.18
C PRO A 221 31.95 -14.92 -9.26
N GLN A 222 30.69 -14.86 -9.70
CA GLN A 222 30.25 -15.57 -10.91
C GLN A 222 29.55 -14.59 -11.87
N ASN A 223 29.98 -14.58 -13.15
CA ASN A 223 29.43 -13.78 -14.26
C ASN A 223 29.37 -12.24 -14.06
N LEU A 224 30.51 -11.62 -13.69
CA LEU A 224 30.67 -10.16 -13.89
C LEU A 224 30.82 -9.86 -15.39
N LEU A 225 29.78 -9.30 -16.01
CA LEU A 225 29.92 -8.59 -17.29
C LEU A 225 29.99 -7.09 -16.98
N LEU A 226 31.21 -6.57 -16.84
CA LEU A 226 31.45 -5.12 -16.77
C LEU A 226 31.29 -4.54 -18.19
N LEU A 227 30.37 -3.60 -18.35
CA LEU A 227 30.30 -2.67 -19.48
C LEU A 227 30.67 -1.28 -18.95
#